data_AF-A0A951H2C7-F1
#
_entry.id   AF-A0A951H2C7-F1
#
_cell.length_a   1.000
_cell.length_b   1.000
_cell.length_c   1.000
_cell.angle_alpha   90.00
_cell.angle_beta   90.00
_cell.angle_gamma   90.00
#
_symmetry.space_group_name_H-M   'P 1'
#
loop_
_entity.id
_entity.type
_entity.pdbx_description
1 polymer ?
#
loop_
_entity_poly.entity_id
_entity_poly.type
_entity_poly.pdbx_seq_one_letter_code
_entity_poly.pdbx_strand_id
1 'polypeptide(L)'
;MRDELVYPDVFMPTRSDAELHAAGAARSGLSCADLVKKFESLGNDCEFGFLQRRCGAEPLGLFRFSNPSHEVILRAIQADFEGFGDDAYVELDQQQPRREWIVVDPVNGLRQHTFMWEGDKEEREIQEQQLTRFKFCVG
;
A
#
# COMPACT_ATOMS: atom_id res chain seq x y z
N MET A 1 29.69 -10.99 21.89
CA MET A 1 30.04 -9.60 21.55
C MET A 1 29.65 -9.40 20.09
N ARG A 2 28.44 -8.91 19.85
CA ARG A 2 27.98 -8.54 18.50
C ARG A 2 28.03 -7.03 18.47
N ASP A 3 28.83 -6.49 17.55
CA ASP A 3 28.89 -5.06 17.28
C ASP A 3 27.49 -4.57 16.89
N GLU A 4 26.93 -3.69 17.71
CA GLU A 4 25.77 -2.89 17.32
C GLU A 4 26.21 -1.95 16.19
N LEU A 5 25.68 -2.18 15.00
CA LEU A 5 25.63 -1.17 13.95
C LEU A 5 24.79 0.00 14.48
N VAL A 6 25.44 0.96 15.12
CA VAL A 6 24.89 2.28 15.37
C VAL A 6 24.72 2.91 14.00
N TYR A 7 23.51 2.83 13.44
CA TYR A 7 23.11 3.72 12.37
C TYR A 7 23.15 5.12 12.99
N PRO A 8 24.06 6.03 12.57
CA PRO A 8 24.01 7.40 13.05
C PRO A 8 22.61 7.92 12.74
N ASP A 9 22.04 8.73 13.63
CA ASP A 9 20.80 9.46 13.37
C ASP A 9 20.98 10.27 12.09
N VAL A 10 20.65 9.64 10.96
CA VAL A 10 20.59 10.30 9.67
C VAL A 10 19.29 11.08 9.74
N PHE A 11 19.35 12.25 10.37
CA PHE A 11 18.36 13.29 10.15
C PHE A 11 18.48 13.67 8.67
N MET A 12 17.78 12.93 7.80
CA MET A 12 17.50 13.34 6.44
C MET A 12 16.57 14.54 6.58
N PRO A 13 17.01 15.78 6.29
CA PRO A 13 16.08 16.89 6.26
C PRO A 13 14.95 16.52 5.28
N THR A 14 13.70 16.68 5.71
CA THR A 14 12.55 16.43 4.86
C THR A 14 12.66 17.36 3.64
N ARG A 15 13.02 16.81 2.48
CA ARG A 15 12.99 17.55 1.22
C ARG A 15 11.57 18.01 0.98
N SER A 16 11.41 19.26 0.55
CA SER A 16 10.16 19.72 -0.02
C SER A 16 9.75 18.84 -1.21
N ASP A 17 8.47 18.86 -1.56
CA ASP A 17 7.97 18.07 -2.69
C ASP A 17 8.70 18.48 -3.98
N ALA A 18 8.93 19.78 -4.19
CA ALA A 18 9.70 20.27 -5.33
C ALA A 18 11.13 19.71 -5.39
N GLU A 19 11.84 19.68 -4.26
CA GLU A 19 13.19 19.12 -4.18
C GLU A 19 13.22 17.60 -4.42
N LEU A 20 12.23 16.87 -3.89
CA LEU A 20 12.09 15.43 -4.14
C LEU A 20 11.87 15.15 -5.64
N HIS A 21 10.94 15.90 -6.25
CA HIS A 21 10.59 15.72 -7.66
C HIS A 21 11.79 16.05 -8.58
N ALA A 22 12.48 17.16 -8.32
CA ALA A 22 13.69 17.54 -9.06
C ALA A 22 14.81 16.51 -8.92
N ALA A 23 15.05 15.99 -7.70
CA ALA A 23 16.07 14.98 -7.46
C ALA A 23 15.77 13.65 -8.16
N GLY A 24 14.49 13.23 -8.17
CA GLY A 24 14.05 12.04 -8.91
C GLY A 24 14.32 12.16 -10.41
N ALA A 25 13.95 13.31 -11.00
CA ALA A 25 14.20 13.60 -12.40
C ALA A 25 15.69 13.62 -12.75
N ALA A 26 16.51 14.33 -11.96
CA ALA A 26 17.93 14.46 -12.21
C ALA A 26 18.69 13.11 -12.18
N ARG A 27 18.25 12.15 -11.34
CA ARG A 27 18.94 10.86 -11.18
C ARG A 27 18.47 9.77 -12.13
N SER A 28 17.20 9.78 -12.51
CA SER A 28 16.59 8.70 -13.28
C SER A 28 16.32 9.05 -14.75
N GLY A 29 16.27 10.35 -15.09
CA GLY A 29 15.75 10.81 -16.37
C GLY A 29 14.22 10.68 -16.51
N LEU A 30 13.51 10.29 -15.45
CA LEU A 30 12.05 10.13 -15.40
C LEU A 30 11.44 11.15 -14.43
N SER A 31 10.18 11.54 -14.63
CA SER A 31 9.46 12.28 -13.58
C SER A 31 9.40 11.44 -12.28
N CYS A 32 9.29 12.07 -11.09
CA CYS A 32 9.20 11.26 -9.86
C CYS A 32 8.00 10.32 -9.91
N ALA A 33 6.85 10.79 -10.42
CA ALA A 33 5.66 9.97 -10.62
C ALA A 33 5.94 8.74 -11.51
N ASP A 34 6.64 8.91 -12.63
CA ASP A 34 6.96 7.81 -13.54
C ASP A 34 7.97 6.83 -12.94
N LEU A 35 8.93 7.33 -12.15
CA LEU A 35 9.89 6.51 -11.44
C LEU A 35 9.20 5.62 -10.40
N VAL A 36 8.36 6.19 -9.54
CA VAL A 36 7.73 5.41 -8.45
C VAL A 36 6.69 4.40 -8.97
N LYS A 37 6.13 4.63 -10.17
CA LYS A 37 5.26 3.66 -10.87
C LYS A 37 6.02 2.46 -11.46
N LYS A 38 7.36 2.46 -11.45
CA LYS A 38 8.17 1.30 -11.89
C LYS A 38 8.36 0.24 -10.79
N PHE A 39 7.89 0.51 -9.58
CA PHE A 39 8.01 -0.38 -8.44
C PHE A 39 6.61 -0.75 -7.94
N GLU A 40 6.49 -1.99 -7.46
CA GLU A 40 5.27 -2.47 -6.81
C GLU A 40 5.49 -2.47 -5.29
N SER A 41 4.47 -2.05 -4.53
CA SER A 41 4.48 -2.20 -3.08
C SER A 41 4.32 -3.69 -2.77
N LEU A 42 5.22 -4.27 -1.98
CA LEU A 42 5.00 -5.62 -1.42
C LEU A 42 4.28 -5.58 -0.07
N GLY A 43 3.94 -4.38 0.44
CA GLY A 43 3.36 -4.21 1.77
C GLY A 43 4.42 -3.94 2.84
N ASN A 44 4.29 -4.54 4.03
CA ASN A 44 4.99 -4.26 5.30
C ASN A 44 4.49 -3.00 6.05
N ASP A 45 4.07 -1.96 5.33
CA ASP A 45 3.34 -0.80 5.87
C ASP A 45 2.79 0.07 4.72
N CYS A 46 2.22 1.23 5.07
CA CYS A 46 1.65 2.19 4.12
C CYS A 46 2.68 3.15 3.49
N GLU A 47 3.95 3.13 3.91
CA GLU A 47 4.92 4.19 3.63
C GLU A 47 5.23 4.33 2.14
N PHE A 48 5.38 3.21 1.43
CA PHE A 48 5.63 3.29 -0.01
C PHE A 48 4.42 3.87 -0.77
N GLY A 49 3.21 3.56 -0.32
CA GLY A 49 1.99 4.16 -0.88
C GLY A 49 1.93 5.68 -0.66
N PHE A 50 2.38 6.16 0.52
CA PHE A 50 2.50 7.59 0.81
C PHE A 50 3.61 8.26 -0.01
N LEU A 51 4.75 7.59 -0.22
CA LEU A 51 5.80 8.07 -1.10
C LEU A 51 5.30 8.24 -2.54
N GLN A 52 4.58 7.25 -3.07
CA GLN A 52 3.95 7.34 -4.40
C GLN A 52 3.03 8.56 -4.48
N ARG A 53 2.21 8.77 -3.45
CA ARG A 53 1.28 9.91 -3.33
C ARG A 53 2.02 11.26 -3.31
N ARG A 54 3.10 11.36 -2.53
CA ARG A 54 3.99 12.53 -2.46
C ARG A 54 4.69 12.81 -3.81
N CYS A 55 4.98 11.77 -4.58
CA CYS A 55 5.47 11.91 -5.96
C CYS A 55 4.38 12.14 -7.01
N GLY A 56 3.13 12.33 -6.60
CA GLY A 56 2.01 12.61 -7.51
C GLY A 56 1.49 11.39 -8.27
N ALA A 57 1.75 10.18 -7.76
CA ALA A 57 1.31 8.93 -8.36
C ALA A 57 0.26 8.22 -7.48
N GLU A 58 -0.80 7.74 -8.11
CA GLU A 58 -1.87 6.94 -7.48
C GLU A 58 -2.06 5.62 -8.24
N PRO A 59 -1.03 4.75 -8.32
CA PRO A 59 -1.17 3.47 -8.99
C PRO A 59 -2.13 2.56 -8.23
N LEU A 60 -2.82 1.70 -8.98
CA LEU A 60 -3.43 0.50 -8.41
C LEU A 60 -2.30 -0.49 -8.09
N GLY A 61 -2.31 -1.04 -6.89
CA GLY A 61 -1.36 -2.05 -6.45
C GLY A 61 -2.02 -2.94 -5.41
N LEU A 62 -1.79 -4.26 -5.51
CA LEU A 62 -2.48 -5.26 -4.68
C LEU A 62 -2.18 -5.08 -3.20
N PHE A 63 -0.94 -4.76 -2.86
CA PHE A 63 -0.48 -4.58 -1.48
C PHE A 63 -0.27 -3.11 -1.10
N ARG A 64 -0.75 -2.17 -1.93
CA ARG A 64 -0.59 -0.74 -1.66
C ARG A 64 -1.46 -0.34 -0.47
N PHE A 65 -0.85 0.25 0.55
CA PHE A 65 -1.50 0.58 1.83
C PHE A 65 -1.99 -0.62 2.64
N SER A 66 -1.32 -1.76 2.46
CA SER A 66 -1.59 -2.97 3.22
C SER A 66 -0.38 -3.37 4.05
N ASN A 67 -0.60 -4.18 5.08
CA ASN A 67 0.47 -4.72 5.91
C ASN A 67 0.40 -6.27 6.00
N PRO A 68 0.57 -6.98 4.87
CA PRO A 68 0.68 -8.44 4.88
C PRO A 68 1.98 -8.85 5.59
N SER A 69 1.95 -9.99 6.28
CA SER A 69 3.18 -10.60 6.77
C SER A 69 4.02 -11.15 5.60
N HIS A 70 5.31 -11.36 5.83
CA HIS A 70 6.18 -11.97 4.81
C HIS A 70 5.68 -13.35 4.38
N GLU A 71 5.12 -14.13 5.31
CA GLU A 71 4.53 -15.45 5.04
C GLU A 71 3.27 -15.35 4.15
N VAL A 72 2.46 -14.30 4.31
CA VAL A 72 1.31 -14.03 3.44
C VAL A 72 1.77 -13.80 2.00
N ILE A 73 2.76 -12.92 1.81
CA ILE A 73 3.30 -12.60 0.47
C ILE A 73 3.91 -13.85 -0.17
N LEU A 74 4.74 -14.59 0.57
CA LEU A 74 5.38 -15.80 0.08
C LEU A 74 4.36 -16.86 -0.35
N ARG A 75 3.32 -17.09 0.46
CA ARG A 75 2.24 -18.01 0.13
C ARG A 75 1.47 -17.57 -1.10
N ALA A 76 1.13 -16.27 -1.20
CA ALA A 76 0.42 -15.73 -2.36
C ALA A 76 1.24 -15.95 -3.65
N ILE A 77 2.54 -15.63 -3.64
CA ILE A 77 3.43 -15.86 -4.79
C ILE A 77 3.53 -17.36 -5.13
N GLN A 78 3.68 -18.23 -4.13
CA GLN A 78 3.79 -19.68 -4.35
C GLN A 78 2.52 -20.31 -4.91
N ALA A 79 1.36 -19.76 -4.58
CA ALA A 79 0.07 -20.17 -5.10
C ALA A 79 -0.32 -19.41 -6.39
N ASP A 80 0.60 -18.64 -6.98
CA ASP A 80 0.33 -17.78 -8.14
C ASP A 80 -0.90 -16.87 -7.96
N PHE A 81 -1.11 -16.43 -6.71
CA PHE A 81 -2.24 -15.63 -6.23
C PHE A 81 -3.62 -16.30 -6.39
N GLU A 82 -3.68 -17.62 -6.57
CA GLU A 82 -4.94 -18.38 -6.61
C GLU A 82 -5.76 -18.15 -5.33
N GLY A 83 -7.02 -17.75 -5.50
CA GLY A 83 -7.94 -17.47 -4.39
C GLY A 83 -7.68 -16.17 -3.63
N PHE A 84 -6.71 -15.36 -4.05
CA PHE A 84 -6.38 -14.11 -3.37
C PHE A 84 -7.44 -13.03 -3.63
N GLY A 85 -8.16 -12.63 -2.59
CA GLY A 85 -9.25 -11.67 -2.67
C GLY A 85 -10.63 -12.26 -2.95
N ASP A 86 -10.77 -13.58 -3.09
CA ASP A 86 -12.07 -14.23 -3.38
C ASP A 86 -13.07 -14.05 -2.23
N ASP A 87 -12.57 -14.14 -0.99
CA ASP A 87 -13.33 -13.93 0.23
C ASP A 87 -13.11 -12.53 0.83
N ALA A 88 -12.56 -11.59 0.06
CA ALA A 88 -12.31 -10.25 0.55
C ALA A 88 -13.62 -9.45 0.70
N TYR A 89 -13.68 -8.66 1.76
CA TYR A 89 -14.80 -7.79 2.07
C TYR A 89 -14.30 -6.46 2.66
N VAL A 90 -15.22 -5.54 2.94
CA VAL A 90 -14.91 -4.29 3.63
C VAL A 90 -15.57 -4.27 5.00
N GLU A 91 -14.87 -3.74 6.01
CA GLU A 91 -15.43 -3.53 7.34
C GLU A 91 -14.98 -2.19 7.90
N LEU A 92 -15.70 -1.67 8.89
CA LEU A 92 -15.24 -0.51 9.66
C LEU A 92 -14.19 -0.93 10.68
N ASP A 93 -13.03 -0.29 10.64
CA ASP A 93 -11.99 -0.44 11.65
C ASP A 93 -12.49 0.10 13.00
N GLN A 94 -12.67 -0.81 13.96
CA GLN A 94 -13.16 -0.48 15.31
C GLN A 94 -12.02 -0.01 16.24
N GLN A 95 -10.77 0.03 15.77
CA GLN A 95 -9.62 0.41 16.61
C GLN A 95 -9.47 1.93 16.79
N GLN A 96 -10.21 2.73 16.02
CA GLN A 96 -10.09 4.20 16.04
C GLN A 96 -11.44 4.88 16.27
N PRO A 97 -11.49 6.04 16.96
CA PRO A 97 -12.73 6.79 17.16
C PRO A 97 -13.40 7.24 15.86
N ARG A 98 -12.60 7.63 14.87
CA ARG A 98 -13.07 7.89 13.51
C ARG A 98 -12.80 6.64 12.69
N ARG A 99 -13.86 5.88 12.45
CA ARG A 99 -13.77 4.55 11.83
C ARG A 99 -13.50 4.69 10.34
N GLU A 100 -12.44 4.04 9.90
CA GLU A 100 -12.11 3.91 8.48
C GLU A 100 -12.74 2.63 7.93
N TRP A 101 -13.21 2.66 6.70
CA TRP A 101 -13.46 1.44 5.96
C TRP A 101 -12.13 0.81 5.56
N ILE A 102 -11.94 -0.46 5.88
CA ILE A 102 -10.75 -1.22 5.50
C ILE A 102 -11.16 -2.43 4.67
N VAL A 103 -10.30 -2.83 3.75
CA VAL A 103 -10.44 -4.10 3.04
C VAL A 103 -9.81 -5.20 3.88
N VAL A 104 -10.50 -6.33 3.99
CA VAL A 104 -10.04 -7.51 4.72
C VAL A 104 -10.15 -8.72 3.82
N ASP A 105 -9.05 -9.46 3.68
CA ASP A 105 -9.07 -10.84 3.17
C ASP A 105 -8.66 -11.76 4.34
N PRO A 106 -9.62 -12.42 5.00
CA PRO A 106 -9.33 -13.20 6.19
C PRO A 106 -8.58 -14.50 5.87
N VAL A 107 -8.78 -15.07 4.68
CA VAL A 107 -8.18 -16.34 4.26
C VAL A 107 -6.70 -16.13 3.96
N ASN A 108 -6.40 -15.04 3.26
CA ASN A 108 -5.04 -14.71 2.86
C ASN A 108 -4.31 -13.81 3.86
N GLY A 109 -5.00 -13.28 4.88
CA GLY A 109 -4.39 -12.49 5.96
C GLY A 109 -4.02 -11.08 5.54
N LEU A 110 -4.85 -10.44 4.72
CA LEU A 110 -4.66 -9.07 4.25
C LEU A 110 -5.57 -8.09 5.01
N ARG A 111 -5.01 -6.96 5.41
CA ARG A 111 -5.76 -5.74 5.77
C ARG A 111 -5.18 -4.55 5.00
N GLN A 112 -6.05 -3.74 4.41
CA GLN A 112 -5.64 -2.60 3.58
C GLN A 112 -6.48 -1.36 3.89
N HIS A 113 -5.81 -0.22 4.05
CA HIS A 113 -6.45 1.08 4.23
C HIS A 113 -7.09 1.56 2.92
N THR A 114 -8.31 2.07 3.03
CA THR A 114 -9.04 2.67 1.89
C THR A 114 -8.96 4.20 1.90
N PHE A 115 -8.65 4.80 3.06
CA PHE A 115 -8.75 6.23 3.35
C PHE A 115 -10.14 6.80 3.06
N MET A 116 -11.18 6.01 3.30
CA MET A 116 -12.58 6.43 3.33
C MET A 116 -13.14 6.13 4.70
N TRP A 117 -13.89 7.06 5.25
CA TRP A 117 -14.39 7.00 6.62
C TRP A 117 -15.89 6.71 6.65
N GLU A 118 -16.36 6.28 7.81
CA GLU A 118 -17.78 6.16 8.08
C GLU A 118 -18.53 7.45 7.70
N GLY A 119 -19.58 7.30 6.89
CA GLY A 119 -20.39 8.41 6.39
C GLY A 119 -19.92 9.03 5.06
N ASP A 120 -18.73 8.69 4.55
CA ASP A 120 -18.28 9.19 3.24
C ASP A 120 -19.09 8.57 2.09
N LYS A 121 -19.43 7.29 2.22
CA LYS A 121 -20.20 6.49 1.26
C LYS A 121 -20.90 5.32 1.95
N GLU A 122 -21.88 4.74 1.26
CA GLU A 122 -22.53 3.48 1.66
C GLU A 122 -21.55 2.29 1.54
N GLU A 123 -21.66 1.32 2.43
CA GLU A 123 -20.80 0.12 2.50
C GLU A 123 -20.70 -0.59 1.14
N ARG A 124 -21.85 -0.78 0.49
CA ARG A 124 -21.92 -1.46 -0.82
C ARG A 124 -21.10 -0.74 -1.89
N GLU A 125 -21.14 0.58 -1.93
CA GLU A 125 -20.38 1.36 -2.91
C GLU A 125 -18.88 1.22 -2.67
N ILE A 126 -18.46 1.22 -1.40
CA ILE A 126 -17.08 1.02 -1.01
C ILE A 126 -16.63 -0.39 -1.37
N GLN A 127 -17.44 -1.41 -1.09
CA GLN A 127 -17.15 -2.79 -1.41
C GLN A 127 -16.96 -2.98 -2.93
N GLU A 128 -17.90 -2.51 -3.75
CA GLU A 128 -17.80 -2.60 -5.21
C GLU A 128 -16.55 -1.87 -5.74
N GLN A 129 -16.25 -0.69 -5.21
CA GLN A 129 -15.08 0.10 -5.58
C GLN A 129 -13.75 -0.59 -5.20
N GLN A 130 -13.65 -1.15 -3.99
CA GLN A 130 -12.40 -1.71 -3.48
C GLN A 130 -12.15 -3.13 -4.01
N LEU A 131 -13.17 -3.98 -4.08
CA LEU A 131 -12.99 -5.37 -4.50
C LEU A 131 -12.69 -5.52 -6.00
N THR A 132 -12.97 -4.49 -6.81
CA THR A 132 -12.55 -4.46 -8.21
C THR A 132 -11.02 -4.58 -8.37
N ARG A 133 -10.24 -4.24 -7.34
CA ARG A 133 -8.77 -4.32 -7.36
C ARG A 133 -8.22 -5.75 -7.37
N PHE A 134 -8.96 -6.73 -6.85
CA PHE A 134 -8.52 -8.14 -6.80
C PHE A 134 -8.74 -8.89 -8.12
N LYS A 135 -9.59 -8.36 -9.00
CA LYS A 135 -9.96 -9.00 -10.29
C LYS A 135 -8.80 -9.15 -11.29
N PHE A 136 -7.62 -8.62 -10.97
CA PHE A 136 -6.42 -8.69 -11.80
C PHE A 136 -5.42 -9.77 -11.37
N CYS A 137 -5.73 -10.55 -10.32
CA CYS A 137 -4.85 -11.62 -9.82
C CYS A 137 -5.12 -13.00 -10.43
N VAL A 138 -6.12 -13.13 -11.32
CA VAL A 138 -6.47 -14.38 -11.99
C VAL A 138 -6.22 -14.20 -13.48
N GLY A 139 -5.05 -14.67 -13.93
CA GLY A 139 -4.64 -14.73 -15.33
C GLY A 139 -4.29 -16.15 -15.72
#